data_AF-A0A957ZGL0-F1
#
_entry.id   AF-A0A957ZGL0-F1
#
_cell.length_a   1.000
_cell.length_b   1.000
_cell.length_c   1.000
_cell.angle_alpha   90.00
_cell.angle_beta   90.00
_cell.angle_gamma   90.00
#
_symmetry.space_group_name_H-M   'P 1'
#
loop_
_entity.id
_entity.type
_entity.pdbx_description
1 polymer ?
#
loop_
_entity_poly.entity_id
_entity_poly.type
_entity_poly.pdbx_seq_one_letter_code
_entity_poly.pdbx_strand_id
1 'polypeptide(L)'
;QRIEDEYQEIMTRISYLEDLLAHPEKIRGLVRDDILDLKERFGDERRTAIAAGAGGEFNEEDLIAQENVLISFSAGSYIKRMPASEFRAQGRGGRGIKGMSTRQEDEVIDLLFARTLDDILFFTNKGRVYSSRVYELPEGSRTARGAHIANLLSLLPDETVSTMLIIPDFEQADYVTLLTRMGRIKRMELSAFSNIRTSGLIAMNLDPADSLDWARLTNGGEDFIIVTQGGKSLRFREDAVRPMGRTAAGVMAIRLLGNDEVISMDVVKPDADLLVLHTGGYGKRVSLHEYAPKGRYTQGIWTTDYRRLEELGPIVSARVVQTDDQITVITSNGIVMRTPVAGVSQMGRSTRGVRIVNLQDGDSVAALAVLGRDDLERKVEGAEDAVESSDDMTAPARPKKTAVEVDDFDDESDEFDNESGGEDDAGEEPSAAEFAALDE
;
A
#
# COMPACT_ATOMS: atom_id res chain seq x y z
N GLN A 1 -90.04 10.08 42.93
CA GLN A 1 -89.06 11.12 42.57
C GLN A 1 -87.63 10.66 42.86
N ARG A 2 -86.99 10.92 44.01
CA ARG A 2 -85.55 10.56 44.22
C ARG A 2 -85.18 9.11 43.89
N ILE A 3 -86.02 8.15 44.28
CA ILE A 3 -85.78 6.71 44.01
C ILE A 3 -85.98 6.38 42.52
N GLU A 4 -86.91 7.03 41.85
CA GLU A 4 -87.13 6.84 40.42
C GLU A 4 -85.99 7.48 39.61
N ASP A 5 -85.50 8.64 40.04
CA ASP A 5 -84.36 9.33 39.43
C ASP A 5 -83.07 8.50 39.59
N GLU A 6 -82.82 7.95 40.79
CA GLU A 6 -81.68 7.08 41.08
C GLU A 6 -81.76 5.75 40.30
N TYR A 7 -82.96 5.18 40.18
CA TYR A 7 -83.19 3.99 39.36
C TYR A 7 -82.88 4.26 37.87
N GLN A 8 -83.29 5.40 37.33
CA GLN A 8 -83.00 5.77 35.94
C GLN A 8 -81.51 6.01 35.70
N GLU A 9 -80.81 6.64 36.65
CA GLU A 9 -79.37 6.86 36.57
C GLU A 9 -78.59 5.54 36.58
N ILE A 10 -78.96 4.61 37.47
CA ILE A 10 -78.36 3.27 37.54
C ILE A 10 -78.62 2.49 36.25
N MET A 11 -79.84 2.49 35.73
CA MET A 11 -80.16 1.80 34.47
C MET A 11 -79.38 2.39 33.28
N THR A 12 -79.20 3.72 33.25
CA THR A 12 -78.37 4.39 32.23
C THR A 12 -76.89 3.98 32.37
N ARG A 13 -76.39 3.90 33.61
CA ARG A 13 -75.01 3.48 33.87
C ARG A 13 -74.76 2.02 33.51
N ILE A 14 -75.70 1.13 33.80
CA ILE A 14 -75.64 -0.29 33.40
C ILE A 14 -75.56 -0.40 31.87
N SER A 15 -76.48 0.28 31.16
CA SER A 15 -76.49 0.29 29.69
C SER A 15 -75.15 0.77 29.09
N TYR A 16 -74.58 1.85 29.64
CA TYR A 16 -73.26 2.33 29.24
C TYR A 16 -72.13 1.33 29.52
N LEU A 17 -72.13 0.67 30.68
CA LEU A 17 -71.10 -0.30 31.06
C LEU A 17 -71.20 -1.59 30.22
N GLU A 18 -72.41 -2.06 29.92
CA GLU A 18 -72.62 -3.22 29.04
C GLU A 18 -72.17 -2.91 27.60
N ASP A 19 -72.51 -1.73 27.08
CA ASP A 19 -72.05 -1.26 25.77
C ASP A 19 -70.53 -1.11 25.71
N LEU A 20 -69.90 -0.59 26.77
CA LEU A 20 -68.45 -0.47 26.88
C LEU A 20 -67.78 -1.85 26.91
N LEU A 21 -68.29 -2.80 27.69
CA LEU A 21 -67.75 -4.17 27.80
C LEU A 21 -67.94 -4.98 26.52
N ALA A 22 -69.01 -4.73 25.76
CA ALA A 22 -69.28 -5.42 24.50
C ALA A 22 -68.39 -4.94 23.32
N HIS A 23 -67.84 -3.72 23.39
CA HIS A 23 -67.07 -3.12 22.30
C HIS A 23 -65.62 -2.83 22.71
N PRO A 24 -64.65 -3.70 22.36
CA PRO A 24 -63.23 -3.52 22.70
C PRO A 24 -62.62 -2.19 22.24
N GLU A 25 -63.13 -1.61 21.15
CA GLU A 25 -62.69 -0.30 20.64
C GLU A 25 -63.04 0.85 21.58
N LYS A 26 -64.21 0.80 22.23
CA LYS A 26 -64.63 1.81 23.22
C LYS A 26 -63.78 1.74 24.48
N ILE A 27 -63.39 0.52 24.89
CA ILE A 27 -62.45 0.32 26.00
C ILE A 27 -61.10 0.95 25.67
N ARG A 28 -60.55 0.71 24.47
CA ARG A 28 -59.29 1.34 24.04
C ARG A 28 -59.39 2.87 23.96
N GLY A 29 -60.55 3.39 23.54
CA GLY A 29 -60.85 4.82 23.58
C GLY A 29 -60.75 5.37 25.01
N LEU A 30 -61.43 4.73 25.96
CA LEU A 30 -61.39 5.11 27.36
C LEU A 30 -59.95 5.03 27.95
N VAL A 31 -59.21 3.95 27.66
CA VAL A 31 -57.81 3.81 28.10
C VAL A 31 -56.93 4.91 27.52
N ARG A 32 -57.14 5.30 26.26
CA ARG A 32 -56.41 6.42 25.64
C ARG A 32 -56.74 7.73 26.36
N ASP A 33 -58.00 7.97 26.65
CA ASP A 33 -58.45 9.19 27.33
C ASP A 33 -57.88 9.25 28.75
N ASP A 34 -57.86 8.14 29.49
CA ASP A 34 -57.23 8.03 30.80
C ASP A 34 -55.71 8.28 30.75
N ILE A 35 -55.01 7.74 29.75
CA ILE A 35 -53.56 7.98 29.56
C ILE A 35 -53.30 9.46 29.22
N LEU A 36 -54.18 10.10 28.45
CA LEU A 36 -54.08 11.52 28.14
C LEU A 36 -54.33 12.40 29.37
N ASP A 37 -55.31 12.07 30.21
CA ASP A 37 -55.54 12.75 31.50
C ASP A 37 -54.33 12.61 32.42
N LEU A 38 -53.73 11.41 32.51
CA LEU A 38 -52.50 11.19 33.27
C LEU A 38 -51.33 12.03 32.74
N LYS A 39 -51.19 12.13 31.41
CA LYS A 39 -50.17 12.97 30.78
C LYS A 39 -50.39 14.45 31.07
N GLU A 40 -51.63 14.92 31.09
CA GLU A 40 -51.95 16.32 31.39
C GLU A 40 -51.71 16.66 32.87
N ARG A 41 -52.05 15.75 33.78
CA ARG A 41 -51.91 15.95 35.22
C ARG A 41 -50.49 15.77 35.76
N PHE A 42 -49.71 14.87 35.16
CA PHE A 42 -48.40 14.46 35.67
C PHE A 42 -47.25 14.62 34.66
N GLY A 43 -47.49 15.19 33.49
CA GLY A 43 -46.45 15.46 32.50
C GLY A 43 -45.50 16.56 32.97
N ASP A 44 -44.19 16.30 32.86
CA ASP A 44 -43.14 17.28 33.09
C ASP A 44 -42.25 17.44 31.85
N GLU A 45 -41.51 18.55 31.79
CA GLU A 45 -40.49 18.73 30.75
C GLU A 45 -39.29 17.82 31.02
N ARG A 46 -38.71 17.29 29.94
CA ARG A 46 -37.51 16.46 30.03
C ARG A 46 -36.37 17.26 30.67
N ARG A 47 -35.93 16.83 31.85
CA ARG A 47 -34.85 17.48 32.61
C ARG A 47 -33.45 17.27 32.03
N THR A 48 -33.25 16.21 31.26
CA THR A 48 -31.95 15.84 30.67
C THR A 48 -31.93 16.15 29.17
N ALA A 49 -30.84 16.75 28.68
CA ALA A 49 -30.60 16.89 27.26
C ALA A 49 -29.82 15.67 26.74
N ILE A 50 -30.24 15.11 25.60
CA ILE A 50 -29.40 14.16 24.85
C ILE A 50 -28.54 15.00 23.92
N ALA A 51 -27.26 15.12 24.24
CA ALA A 51 -26.30 15.76 23.35
C ALA A 51 -25.94 14.77 22.23
N ALA A 52 -26.56 14.93 21.06
CA ALA A 52 -26.09 14.28 19.85
C ALA A 52 -24.66 14.79 19.56
N GLY A 53 -23.66 13.91 19.66
CA GLY A 53 -22.23 14.26 19.51
C GLY A 53 -21.39 14.30 20.80
N ALA A 54 -21.89 13.81 21.95
CA ALA A 54 -21.11 13.74 23.19
C ALA A 54 -20.22 12.48 23.32
N GLY A 55 -20.35 11.51 22.42
CA GLY A 55 -19.26 10.58 22.14
C GLY A 55 -18.29 11.31 21.22
N GLY A 56 -16.99 11.33 21.54
CA GLY A 56 -15.97 11.95 20.69
C GLY A 56 -16.16 11.54 19.24
N GLU A 57 -15.85 12.45 18.31
CA GLU A 57 -15.85 12.15 16.87
C GLU A 57 -14.96 10.94 16.63
N PHE A 58 -15.56 9.74 16.51
CA PHE A 58 -14.86 8.52 16.16
C PHE A 58 -14.59 8.58 14.67
N ASN A 59 -13.33 8.66 14.30
CA ASN A 59 -12.92 8.50 12.92
C ASN A 59 -12.74 7.00 12.65
N GLU A 60 -12.96 6.56 11.41
CA GLU A 60 -12.69 5.17 11.02
C GLU A 60 -11.22 4.79 11.30
N GLU A 61 -10.31 5.77 11.22
CA GLU A 61 -8.89 5.64 11.59
C GLU A 61 -8.68 5.15 13.03
N ASP A 62 -9.54 5.53 13.98
CA ASP A 62 -9.43 5.15 15.40
C ASP A 62 -9.71 3.65 15.63
N LEU A 63 -10.32 2.97 14.65
CA LEU A 63 -10.57 1.53 14.68
C LEU A 63 -9.43 0.72 14.07
N ILE A 64 -8.46 1.38 13.41
CA ILE A 64 -7.37 0.72 12.71
C ILE A 64 -6.16 0.60 13.63
N ALA A 65 -5.69 -0.63 13.84
CA ALA A 65 -4.47 -0.88 14.58
C ALA A 65 -3.23 -0.40 13.81
N GLN A 66 -2.30 0.22 14.53
CA GLN A 66 -0.99 0.64 14.01
C GLN A 66 -0.08 -0.60 13.87
N GLU A 67 0.17 -1.04 12.64
CA GLU A 67 0.98 -2.24 12.36
C GLU A 67 2.04 -1.96 11.28
N ASN A 68 3.16 -2.68 11.36
CA ASN A 68 4.20 -2.62 10.34
C ASN A 68 3.81 -3.44 9.11
N VAL A 69 3.74 -2.77 7.97
CA VAL A 69 3.35 -3.37 6.70
C VAL A 69 4.40 -3.12 5.63
N LEU A 70 4.37 -3.99 4.63
CA LEU A 70 5.14 -3.86 3.42
C LEU A 70 4.20 -3.61 2.26
N ILE A 71 4.45 -2.55 1.53
CA ILE A 71 3.71 -2.16 0.34
C ILE A 71 4.48 -2.68 -0.86
N SER A 72 3.79 -3.42 -1.71
CA SER A 72 4.32 -3.95 -2.95
C SER A 72 3.63 -3.25 -4.10
N PHE A 73 4.40 -2.69 -5.03
CA PHE A 73 3.91 -2.10 -6.26
C PHE A 73 4.53 -2.80 -7.46
N SER A 74 3.72 -3.15 -8.44
CA SER A 74 4.13 -3.94 -9.60
C SER A 74 4.23 -3.13 -10.90
N ALA A 75 4.93 -3.70 -11.89
CA ALA A 75 5.03 -3.12 -13.23
C ALA A 75 3.66 -2.97 -13.90
N GLY A 76 2.73 -3.90 -13.64
CA GLY A 76 1.34 -3.81 -14.05
C GLY A 76 0.52 -2.75 -13.32
N SER A 77 1.14 -1.91 -12.49
CA SER A 77 0.47 -0.87 -11.68
C SER A 77 -0.52 -1.44 -10.65
N TYR A 78 -0.24 -2.63 -10.12
CA TYR A 78 -0.98 -3.18 -8.99
C TYR A 78 -0.26 -2.85 -7.69
N ILE A 79 -1.05 -2.51 -6.66
CA ILE A 79 -0.58 -2.21 -5.33
C ILE A 79 -1.25 -3.12 -4.32
N LYS A 80 -0.51 -3.50 -3.28
CA LYS A 80 -1.03 -4.19 -2.10
C LYS A 80 -0.19 -3.90 -0.87
N ARG A 81 -0.80 -4.04 0.31
CA ARG A 81 -0.09 -4.14 1.59
C ARG A 81 -0.11 -5.56 2.11
N MET A 82 0.95 -5.95 2.81
CA MET A 82 1.03 -7.21 3.55
C MET A 82 1.78 -6.99 4.87
N PRO A 83 1.47 -7.74 5.93
CA PRO A 83 2.21 -7.63 7.19
C PRO A 83 3.72 -7.87 6.97
N ALA A 84 4.58 -7.04 7.58
CA ALA A 84 6.03 -7.16 7.41
C ALA A 84 6.58 -8.51 7.93
N SER A 85 5.87 -9.15 8.87
CA SER A 85 6.17 -10.48 9.40
C SER A 85 6.12 -11.57 8.34
N GLU A 86 5.17 -11.52 7.41
CA GLU A 86 5.01 -12.51 6.33
C GLU A 86 6.13 -12.45 5.29
N PHE A 87 6.79 -11.30 5.17
CA PHE A 87 7.88 -11.12 4.21
C PHE A 87 9.23 -11.60 4.74
N ARG A 88 9.39 -11.79 6.04
CA ARG A 88 10.67 -12.12 6.68
C ARG A 88 11.13 -13.52 6.27
N ALA A 89 12.03 -13.59 5.29
CA ALA A 89 12.59 -14.85 4.80
C ALA A 89 13.59 -15.45 5.80
N GLN A 90 13.45 -16.77 5.98
CA GLN A 90 14.32 -17.71 6.67
C GLN A 90 15.82 -17.45 6.42
N GLY A 91 16.65 -17.70 7.43
CA GLY A 91 18.04 -17.28 7.55
C GLY A 91 19.02 -17.61 6.41
N ARG A 92 20.23 -17.07 6.57
CA ARG A 92 21.38 -17.17 5.65
C ARG A 92 21.61 -18.62 5.20
N GLY A 93 21.51 -18.88 3.88
CA GLY A 93 22.01 -20.14 3.28
C GLY A 93 21.04 -20.93 2.40
N GLY A 94 19.83 -20.46 2.13
CA GLY A 94 18.92 -21.12 1.19
C GLY A 94 19.33 -20.88 -0.27
N ARG A 95 19.53 -21.96 -1.06
CA ARG A 95 19.52 -21.92 -2.54
C ARG A 95 18.37 -21.02 -2.96
N GLY A 96 18.65 -20.06 -3.86
CA GLY A 96 17.68 -19.11 -4.39
C GLY A 96 16.30 -19.75 -4.51
N ILE A 97 15.38 -19.25 -3.69
CA ILE A 97 14.04 -19.80 -3.58
C ILE A 97 13.43 -19.65 -4.98
N LYS A 98 13.23 -20.77 -5.67
CA LYS A 98 12.26 -20.86 -6.77
C LYS A 98 10.91 -20.53 -6.16
N GLY A 99 10.57 -19.26 -6.14
CA GLY A 99 9.42 -18.72 -5.42
C GLY A 99 8.89 -17.47 -6.08
N MET A 100 8.79 -17.52 -7.41
CA MET A 100 7.78 -16.88 -8.26
C MET A 100 7.72 -17.70 -9.56
N SER A 101 6.55 -18.25 -9.88
CA SER A 101 6.34 -19.01 -11.11
C SER A 101 6.21 -18.02 -12.27
N THR A 102 7.16 -18.08 -13.20
CA THR A 102 7.47 -17.06 -14.22
C THR A 102 6.48 -16.99 -15.38
N ARG A 103 5.22 -17.40 -15.21
CA ARG A 103 4.28 -17.47 -16.34
C ARG A 103 3.01 -16.64 -16.24
N GLN A 104 2.73 -15.98 -15.12
CA GLN A 104 1.57 -15.09 -14.98
C GLN A 104 1.62 -14.18 -13.74
N GLU A 105 2.74 -14.06 -13.04
CA GLU A 105 2.82 -13.24 -11.83
C GLU A 105 3.34 -11.84 -12.19
N ASP A 106 2.62 -10.81 -11.73
CA ASP A 106 2.95 -9.41 -11.98
C ASP A 106 4.23 -9.02 -11.21
N GLU A 107 5.15 -8.32 -11.88
CA GLU A 107 6.52 -8.11 -11.41
C GLU A 107 6.56 -6.98 -10.39
N VAL A 108 6.98 -7.27 -9.14
CA VAL A 108 7.10 -6.25 -8.09
C VAL A 108 8.28 -5.34 -8.36
N ILE A 109 8.03 -4.07 -8.73
CA ILE A 109 9.05 -3.07 -9.05
C ILE A 109 9.50 -2.26 -7.84
N ASP A 110 8.59 -1.98 -6.91
CA ASP A 110 8.86 -1.22 -5.69
C ASP A 110 8.31 -1.95 -4.48
N LEU A 111 9.06 -1.85 -3.39
CA LEU A 111 8.75 -2.49 -2.13
C LEU A 111 9.11 -1.51 -1.01
N LEU A 112 8.08 -1.01 -0.33
CA LEU A 112 8.19 0.08 0.63
C LEU A 112 7.75 -0.41 2.00
N PHE A 113 8.47 -0.03 3.03
CA PHE A 113 8.04 -0.24 4.40
C PHE A 113 7.24 0.96 4.88
N ALA A 114 6.12 0.70 5.57
CA ALA A 114 5.30 1.74 6.20
C ALA A 114 4.55 1.17 7.41
N ARG A 115 3.91 2.04 8.18
CA ARG A 115 2.88 1.66 9.16
C ARG A 115 1.50 1.88 8.56
N THR A 116 0.49 1.19 9.07
CA THR A 116 -0.90 1.27 8.59
C THR A 116 -1.46 2.69 8.61
N LEU A 117 -1.12 3.52 9.60
CA LEU A 117 -1.61 4.90 9.70
C LEU A 117 -0.68 5.93 9.04
N ASP A 118 0.43 5.52 8.42
CA ASP A 118 1.28 6.45 7.67
C ASP A 118 0.55 6.93 6.40
N ASP A 119 0.93 8.09 5.89
CA ASP A 119 0.48 8.59 4.59
C ASP A 119 1.38 8.08 3.47
N ILE A 120 0.80 7.77 2.32
CA ILE A 120 1.54 7.50 1.09
C ILE A 120 1.17 8.53 0.02
N LEU A 121 2.18 9.26 -0.46
CA LEU A 121 2.05 10.16 -1.60
C LEU A 121 2.42 9.44 -2.89
N PHE A 122 1.52 9.50 -3.87
CA PHE A 122 1.72 8.97 -5.21
C PHE A 122 1.99 10.11 -6.17
N PHE A 123 3.24 10.23 -6.61
CA PHE A 123 3.61 11.17 -7.66
C PHE A 123 3.44 10.51 -9.03
N THR A 124 2.93 11.27 -9.99
CA THR A 124 2.65 10.76 -11.33
C THR A 124 3.59 11.33 -12.37
N ASN A 125 3.70 10.64 -13.50
CA ASN A 125 4.45 11.08 -14.67
C ASN A 125 4.03 12.48 -15.19
N LYS A 126 2.79 12.92 -14.91
CA LYS A 126 2.24 14.24 -15.28
C LYS A 126 2.49 15.34 -14.23
N GLY A 127 3.24 15.04 -13.15
CA GLY A 127 3.57 16.03 -12.13
C GLY A 127 2.42 16.32 -11.16
N ARG A 128 1.48 15.39 -11.03
CA ARG A 128 0.43 15.44 -10.01
C ARG A 128 0.83 14.56 -8.83
N VAL A 129 0.18 14.81 -7.70
CA VAL A 129 0.31 14.02 -6.49
C VAL A 129 -1.06 13.66 -5.96
N TYR A 130 -1.17 12.44 -5.45
CA TYR A 130 -2.33 11.92 -4.74
C TYR A 130 -1.89 11.44 -3.36
N SER A 131 -2.79 11.43 -2.39
CA SER A 131 -2.55 10.89 -1.05
C SER A 131 -3.55 9.79 -0.76
N SER A 132 -3.14 8.79 -0.01
CA SER A 132 -4.00 7.76 0.58
C SER A 132 -3.37 7.34 1.90
N ARG A 133 -4.19 6.87 2.83
CA ARG A 133 -3.66 6.21 4.03
C ARG A 133 -3.19 4.81 3.68
N VAL A 134 -2.12 4.34 4.31
CA VAL A 134 -1.58 3.01 4.00
C VAL A 134 -2.61 1.90 4.27
N TYR A 135 -3.47 2.03 5.28
CA TYR A 135 -4.51 1.03 5.57
C TYR A 135 -5.59 0.91 4.46
N GLU A 136 -5.80 1.95 3.64
CA GLU A 136 -6.74 1.93 2.51
C GLU A 136 -6.23 1.07 1.36
N LEU A 137 -4.94 0.76 1.34
CA LEU A 137 -4.37 -0.16 0.37
C LEU A 137 -4.94 -1.56 0.57
N PRO A 138 -5.23 -2.29 -0.52
CA PRO A 138 -5.79 -3.63 -0.43
C PRO A 138 -4.80 -4.56 0.27
N GLU A 139 -5.30 -5.25 1.28
CA GLU A 139 -4.52 -6.28 1.97
C GLU A 139 -4.48 -7.56 1.14
N GLY A 140 -3.32 -8.19 1.05
CA GLY A 140 -3.19 -9.42 0.28
C GLY A 140 -1.94 -10.20 0.63
N SER A 141 -2.01 -11.51 0.42
CA SER A 141 -0.87 -12.41 0.63
C SER A 141 0.29 -12.09 -0.33
N ARG A 142 1.47 -12.63 -0.03
CA ARG A 142 2.66 -12.50 -0.89
C ARG A 142 2.41 -12.88 -2.36
N THR A 143 1.56 -13.86 -2.65
CA THR A 143 1.27 -14.33 -4.01
C THR A 143 0.09 -13.61 -4.69
N ALA A 144 -0.74 -12.88 -3.94
CA ALA A 144 -1.85 -12.11 -4.50
C ALA A 144 -1.35 -10.96 -5.39
N ARG A 145 -2.07 -10.59 -6.46
CA ARG A 145 -1.66 -9.46 -7.32
C ARG A 145 -1.92 -8.09 -6.67
N GLY A 146 -2.93 -7.97 -5.80
CA GLY A 146 -3.39 -6.68 -5.28
C GLY A 146 -4.48 -6.04 -6.15
N ALA A 147 -4.73 -4.76 -5.96
CA ALA A 147 -5.65 -3.98 -6.80
C ALA A 147 -4.88 -3.05 -7.73
N HIS A 148 -5.44 -2.78 -8.90
CA HIS A 148 -4.87 -1.82 -9.82
C HIS A 148 -4.95 -0.39 -9.23
N ILE A 149 -3.88 0.38 -9.33
CA ILE A 149 -3.76 1.70 -8.68
C ILE A 149 -4.83 2.69 -9.15
N ALA A 150 -5.30 2.57 -10.39
CA ALA A 150 -6.39 3.40 -10.92
C ALA A 150 -7.76 3.15 -10.25
N ASN A 151 -7.92 2.06 -9.50
CA ASN A 151 -9.13 1.82 -8.70
C ASN A 151 -9.11 2.58 -7.37
N LEU A 152 -7.90 2.90 -6.88
CA LEU A 152 -7.69 3.66 -5.64
C LEU A 152 -7.58 5.16 -5.94
N LEU A 153 -6.89 5.53 -7.01
CA LEU A 153 -6.59 6.91 -7.37
C LEU A 153 -7.39 7.35 -8.60
N SER A 154 -7.95 8.56 -8.53
CA SER A 154 -8.62 9.21 -9.67
C SER A 154 -7.60 9.79 -10.66
N LEU A 155 -6.91 8.90 -11.37
CA LEU A 155 -5.90 9.25 -12.38
C LEU A 155 -6.55 9.77 -13.68
N LEU A 156 -5.86 10.70 -14.36
CA LEU A 156 -6.23 11.14 -15.69
C LEU A 156 -5.85 10.09 -16.76
N PRO A 157 -6.39 10.19 -17.99
CA PRO A 157 -5.90 9.38 -19.11
C PRO A 157 -4.39 9.56 -19.33
N ASP A 158 -3.69 8.46 -19.60
CA ASP A 158 -2.23 8.40 -19.79
C ASP A 158 -1.38 8.87 -18.59
N GLU A 159 -2.01 8.99 -17.43
CA GLU A 159 -1.34 9.28 -16.16
C GLU A 159 -0.98 7.97 -15.44
N THR A 160 0.29 7.85 -15.06
CA THR A 160 0.81 6.69 -14.34
C THR A 160 1.56 7.14 -13.10
N VAL A 161 1.48 6.35 -12.03
CA VAL A 161 2.30 6.58 -10.83
C VAL A 161 3.75 6.28 -11.19
N SER A 162 4.63 7.24 -10.93
CA SER A 162 6.05 7.16 -11.24
C SER A 162 6.90 6.90 -9.99
N THR A 163 6.50 7.45 -8.85
CA THR A 163 7.19 7.22 -7.58
C THR A 163 6.24 7.43 -6.41
N MET A 164 6.50 6.71 -5.32
CA MET A 164 5.73 6.77 -4.09
C MET A 164 6.63 7.21 -2.93
N LEU A 165 6.06 7.98 -2.01
CA LEU A 165 6.77 8.50 -0.85
C LEU A 165 5.94 8.25 0.40
N ILE A 166 6.49 7.49 1.34
CA ILE A 166 5.87 7.28 2.65
C ILE A 166 6.19 8.48 3.54
N ILE A 167 5.16 9.03 4.17
CA ILE A 167 5.25 10.11 5.13
C ILE A 167 4.71 9.58 6.46
N PRO A 168 5.59 9.20 7.39
CA PRO A 168 5.16 8.78 8.72
C PRO A 168 4.57 9.93 9.52
N ASP A 169 5.07 11.15 9.29
CA ASP A 169 4.60 12.40 9.88
C ASP A 169 5.07 13.57 9.00
N PHE A 170 4.21 14.57 8.80
CA PHE A 170 4.52 15.80 8.07
C PHE A 170 5.49 16.71 8.83
N GLU A 171 5.80 16.43 10.10
CA GLU A 171 6.83 17.14 10.88
C GLU A 171 8.24 16.54 10.75
N GLN A 172 8.39 15.30 10.23
CA GLN A 172 9.68 14.61 10.18
C GLN A 172 10.60 15.06 9.03
N ALA A 173 10.05 15.79 8.05
CA ALA A 173 10.80 16.33 6.95
C ALA A 173 10.33 17.75 6.59
N ASP A 174 11.28 18.65 6.36
CA ASP A 174 10.96 20.03 5.99
C ASP A 174 10.54 20.16 4.52
N TYR A 175 11.17 19.36 3.65
CA TYR A 175 11.06 19.54 2.20
C TYR A 175 10.79 18.24 1.45
N VAL A 176 10.06 18.38 0.35
CA VAL A 176 9.99 17.40 -0.75
C VAL A 176 10.74 17.98 -1.94
N THR A 177 11.70 17.21 -2.45
CA THR A 177 12.40 17.56 -3.69
C THR A 177 12.04 16.59 -4.80
N LEU A 178 11.57 17.15 -5.91
CA LEU A 178 11.13 16.48 -7.11
C LEU A 178 12.18 16.61 -8.21
N LEU A 179 12.39 15.57 -9.00
CA LEU A 179 13.26 15.60 -10.17
C LEU A 179 12.59 14.93 -11.37
N THR A 180 12.71 15.57 -12.52
CA THR A 180 12.18 15.10 -13.79
C THR A 180 13.23 14.37 -14.63
N ARG A 181 12.77 13.58 -15.59
CA ARG A 181 13.63 12.82 -16.52
C ARG A 181 14.53 13.72 -17.36
N MET A 182 14.04 14.91 -17.74
CA MET A 182 14.84 15.92 -18.45
C MET A 182 15.70 16.79 -17.51
N GLY A 183 15.82 16.42 -16.24
CA GLY A 183 16.76 17.02 -15.29
C GLY A 183 16.30 18.34 -14.69
N ARG A 184 14.99 18.63 -14.66
CA ARG A 184 14.43 19.75 -13.87
C ARG A 184 14.23 19.29 -12.43
N ILE A 185 14.74 20.07 -11.48
CA ILE A 185 14.55 19.83 -10.05
C ILE A 185 13.68 20.93 -9.44
N LYS A 186 12.85 20.54 -8.48
CA LYS A 186 12.04 21.46 -7.69
C LYS A 186 11.99 21.03 -6.23
N ARG A 187 12.29 21.96 -5.34
CA ARG A 187 12.13 21.80 -3.90
C ARG A 187 10.88 22.54 -3.41
N MET A 188 10.11 21.93 -2.53
CA MET A 188 8.89 22.48 -1.93
C MET A 188 8.87 22.13 -0.44
N GLU A 189 8.20 22.94 0.37
CA GLU A 189 7.92 22.58 1.76
C GLU A 189 6.97 21.39 1.81
N LEU A 190 7.22 20.45 2.72
CA LEU A 190 6.40 19.24 2.88
C LEU A 190 4.96 19.60 3.29
N SER A 191 4.79 20.66 4.08
CA SER A 191 3.50 21.23 4.48
C SER A 191 2.57 21.55 3.31
N ALA A 192 3.10 21.77 2.10
CA ALA A 192 2.31 22.00 0.90
C ALA A 192 1.47 20.77 0.47
N PHE A 193 1.73 19.60 1.07
CA PHE A 193 1.09 18.31 0.80
C PHE A 193 0.23 17.79 1.96
N SER A 194 0.06 18.54 3.05
CA SER A 194 -0.71 18.08 4.21
C SER A 194 -2.21 17.88 3.94
N ASN A 195 -2.77 18.56 2.94
CA ASN A 195 -4.19 18.48 2.62
C ASN A 195 -4.41 18.23 1.12
N ILE A 196 -4.26 16.97 0.73
CA ILE A 196 -4.49 16.50 -0.63
C ILE A 196 -5.93 15.99 -0.75
N ARG A 197 -6.68 16.57 -1.68
CA ARG A 197 -8.04 16.09 -2.01
C ARG A 197 -7.95 14.79 -2.81
N THR A 198 -9.02 14.01 -2.83
CA THR A 198 -9.13 12.77 -3.63
C THR A 198 -8.86 12.98 -5.12
N SER A 199 -9.19 14.17 -5.66
CA SER A 199 -8.89 14.53 -7.05
C SER A 199 -7.41 14.77 -7.35
N GLY A 200 -6.54 14.69 -6.33
CA GLY A 200 -5.13 14.98 -6.41
C GLY A 200 -4.83 16.46 -6.52
N LEU A 201 -3.54 16.76 -6.57
CA LEU A 201 -2.99 18.11 -6.53
C LEU A 201 -1.86 18.23 -7.54
N ILE A 202 -1.72 19.40 -8.17
CA ILE A 202 -0.53 19.67 -8.99
C ILE A 202 0.67 19.80 -8.06
N ALA A 203 1.69 18.98 -8.29
CA ALA A 203 2.96 19.00 -7.60
C ALA A 203 4.03 19.69 -8.42
N MET A 204 3.99 19.66 -9.76
CA MET A 204 4.91 20.33 -10.67
C MET A 204 4.29 20.50 -12.06
N ASN A 205 4.46 21.68 -12.67
CA ASN A 205 4.12 21.85 -14.09
C ASN A 205 5.24 21.28 -14.95
N LEU A 206 4.90 20.40 -15.88
CA LEU A 206 5.82 19.71 -16.75
C LEU A 206 5.62 20.10 -18.22
N ASP A 207 6.71 20.10 -18.97
CA ASP A 207 6.66 20.17 -20.43
C ASP A 207 6.14 18.82 -20.98
N PRO A 208 5.45 18.78 -22.14
CA PRO A 208 4.86 17.54 -22.67
C PRO A 208 5.84 16.40 -22.95
N ALA A 209 7.13 16.72 -23.12
CA ALA A 209 8.20 15.76 -23.37
C ALA A 209 8.97 15.35 -22.09
N ASP A 210 8.57 15.86 -20.92
CA ASP A 210 9.20 15.57 -19.64
C ASP A 210 8.27 14.71 -18.75
N SER A 211 8.86 14.01 -17.78
CA SER A 211 8.12 13.22 -16.79
C SER A 211 8.73 13.39 -15.41
N LEU A 212 7.87 13.50 -14.40
CA LEU A 212 8.29 13.46 -13.01
C LEU A 212 8.50 12.00 -12.61
N ASP A 213 9.71 11.65 -12.16
CA ASP A 213 10.08 10.26 -11.88
C ASP A 213 10.65 10.06 -10.46
N TRP A 214 11.12 11.12 -9.81
CA TRP A 214 11.71 11.01 -8.46
C TRP A 214 11.18 12.05 -7.50
N ALA A 215 10.94 11.62 -6.26
CA ALA A 215 10.60 12.44 -5.11
C ALA A 215 11.44 11.99 -3.90
N ARG A 216 12.01 12.93 -3.15
CA ARG A 216 12.82 12.66 -1.95
C ARG A 216 12.45 13.63 -0.84
N LEU A 217 12.35 13.11 0.39
CA LEU A 217 12.26 13.93 1.59
C LEU A 217 13.65 14.42 2.00
N THR A 218 13.73 15.67 2.43
CA THR A 218 14.95 16.29 2.93
C THR A 218 14.67 17.24 4.10
N ASN A 219 15.66 17.40 4.97
CA ASN A 219 15.63 18.32 6.12
C ASN A 219 16.47 19.60 5.89
N GLY A 220 16.90 19.84 4.65
CA GLY A 220 17.80 20.94 4.34
C GLY A 220 19.27 20.61 4.63
N GLY A 221 20.17 21.31 3.93
CA GLY A 221 21.61 21.17 4.12
C GLY A 221 22.23 19.85 3.62
N GLU A 222 21.42 18.97 3.02
CA GLU A 222 21.84 17.70 2.45
C GLU A 222 22.37 17.86 1.01
N ASP A 223 23.05 16.84 0.51
CA ASP A 223 23.48 16.79 -0.89
C ASP A 223 22.59 15.83 -1.68
N PHE A 224 22.25 16.20 -2.91
CA PHE A 224 21.69 15.26 -3.87
C PHE A 224 22.78 14.67 -4.74
N ILE A 225 22.59 13.42 -5.14
CA ILE A 225 23.34 12.80 -6.23
C ILE A 225 22.36 12.41 -7.34
N ILE A 226 22.61 12.91 -8.54
CA ILE A 226 21.83 12.62 -9.75
C ILE A 226 22.71 11.80 -10.69
N VAL A 227 22.14 10.78 -11.32
CA VAL A 227 22.82 9.94 -12.31
C VAL A 227 22.02 9.90 -13.61
N THR A 228 22.72 9.98 -14.73
CA THR A 228 22.13 9.90 -16.07
C THR A 228 22.33 8.52 -16.69
N GLN A 229 21.47 8.19 -17.64
CA GLN A 229 21.51 6.94 -18.40
C GLN A 229 22.86 6.73 -19.08
N GLY A 230 23.42 7.80 -19.66
CA GLY A 230 24.71 7.84 -20.32
C GLY A 230 25.91 7.73 -19.38
N GLY A 231 25.72 7.74 -18.05
CA GLY A 231 26.79 7.55 -17.09
C GLY A 231 27.43 8.82 -16.55
N LYS A 232 26.77 9.98 -16.66
CA LYS A 232 27.14 11.18 -15.90
C LYS A 232 26.53 11.12 -14.51
N SER A 233 27.21 11.76 -13.57
CA SER A 233 26.74 11.91 -12.20
C SER A 233 27.04 13.32 -11.69
N LEU A 234 26.10 13.92 -10.98
CA LEU A 234 26.25 15.24 -10.39
C LEU A 234 25.84 15.20 -8.93
N ARG A 235 26.77 15.53 -8.04
CA ARG A 235 26.49 15.79 -6.62
C ARG A 235 26.49 17.29 -6.35
N PHE A 236 25.47 17.81 -5.69
CA PHE A 236 25.41 19.21 -5.27
C PHE A 236 24.52 19.40 -4.05
N ARG A 237 24.76 20.49 -3.31
CA ARG A 237 23.97 20.86 -2.13
C ARG A 237 22.53 21.20 -2.51
N GLU A 238 21.58 20.67 -1.76
CA GLU A 238 20.15 20.96 -1.87
C GLU A 238 19.86 22.47 -1.88
N ASP A 239 20.61 23.26 -1.08
CA ASP A 239 20.47 24.72 -0.95
C ASP A 239 20.62 25.47 -2.28
N ALA A 240 21.26 24.86 -3.29
CA ALA A 240 21.34 25.43 -4.64
C ALA A 240 19.98 25.51 -5.36
N VAL A 241 18.94 24.89 -4.81
CA VAL A 241 17.55 24.94 -5.26
C VAL A 241 16.70 25.59 -4.17
N ARG A 242 16.29 26.84 -4.38
CA ARG A 242 15.37 27.50 -3.44
C ARG A 242 14.02 26.76 -3.38
N PRO A 243 13.32 26.76 -2.23
CA PRO A 243 11.93 26.35 -2.17
C PRO A 243 11.04 27.15 -3.13
N MET A 244 10.06 26.49 -3.72
CA MET A 244 9.14 27.06 -4.70
C MET A 244 7.70 26.63 -4.42
N GLY A 245 6.74 27.34 -5.00
CA GLY A 245 5.34 26.95 -4.95
C GLY A 245 5.01 25.75 -5.84
N ARG A 246 3.83 25.19 -5.62
CA ARG A 246 3.33 23.99 -6.30
C ARG A 246 3.20 24.14 -7.83
N THR A 247 2.81 25.30 -8.33
CA THR A 247 2.65 25.56 -9.78
C THR A 247 3.96 25.84 -10.51
N ALA A 248 5.09 25.98 -9.81
CA ALA A 248 6.38 26.22 -10.46
C ALA A 248 6.87 24.97 -11.22
N ALA A 249 7.53 25.20 -12.36
CA ALA A 249 8.16 24.16 -13.18
C ALA A 249 9.58 23.77 -12.71
N GLY A 250 10.08 24.34 -11.61
CA GLY A 250 11.43 24.09 -11.11
C GLY A 250 12.54 24.70 -11.97
N VAL A 251 13.78 24.32 -11.66
CA VAL A 251 15.02 24.80 -12.30
C VAL A 251 15.86 23.64 -12.80
N MET A 252 16.79 23.87 -13.73
CA MET A 252 17.65 22.79 -14.21
C MET A 252 18.63 22.32 -13.12
N ALA A 253 18.67 21.01 -12.89
CA ALA A 253 19.54 20.35 -11.93
C ALA A 253 20.89 19.97 -12.56
N ILE A 254 20.84 19.34 -13.72
CA ILE A 254 21.98 18.81 -14.46
C ILE A 254 21.89 19.24 -15.92
N ARG A 255 23.03 19.45 -16.57
CA ARG A 255 23.09 19.68 -18.02
C ARG A 255 23.26 18.35 -18.74
N LEU A 256 22.19 17.86 -19.33
CA LEU A 256 22.18 16.65 -20.16
C LEU A 256 22.91 16.88 -21.49
N LEU A 257 23.46 15.80 -22.06
CA LEU A 257 24.23 15.80 -23.30
C LEU A 257 23.50 14.99 -24.36
N GLY A 258 23.22 15.59 -25.52
CA GLY A 258 22.52 14.89 -26.61
C GLY A 258 21.14 14.41 -26.14
N ASN A 259 20.90 13.10 -26.27
CA ASN A 259 19.65 12.44 -25.89
C ASN A 259 19.75 11.76 -24.51
N ASP A 260 20.71 12.14 -23.67
CA ASP A 260 20.86 11.58 -22.32
C ASP A 260 19.70 12.04 -21.43
N GLU A 261 19.34 11.20 -20.46
CA GLU A 261 18.24 11.41 -19.53
C GLU A 261 18.65 11.05 -18.11
N VAL A 262 17.97 11.61 -17.11
CA VAL A 262 18.16 11.20 -15.72
C VAL A 262 17.58 9.80 -15.53
N ILE A 263 18.25 8.96 -14.74
CA ILE A 263 17.75 7.64 -14.32
C ILE A 263 17.65 7.49 -12.80
N SER A 264 18.21 8.44 -12.05
CA SER A 264 18.18 8.39 -10.59
C SER A 264 18.48 9.73 -9.94
N MET A 265 17.81 9.94 -8.82
CA MET A 265 18.11 10.93 -7.80
C MET A 265 18.06 10.27 -6.44
N ASP A 266 19.08 10.52 -5.62
CA ASP A 266 19.07 10.14 -4.19
C ASP A 266 19.71 11.22 -3.31
N VAL A 267 19.37 11.16 -2.02
CA VAL A 267 20.00 11.96 -0.97
C VAL A 267 21.28 11.26 -0.53
N VAL A 268 22.38 11.99 -0.48
CA VAL A 268 23.68 11.48 -0.05
C VAL A 268 23.65 11.25 1.45
N LYS A 269 23.91 10.02 1.88
CA LYS A 269 24.06 9.66 3.29
C LYS A 269 25.56 9.51 3.66
N PRO A 270 25.95 9.85 4.91
CA PRO A 270 27.29 9.53 5.41
C PRO A 270 27.58 8.03 5.33
N ASP A 271 28.84 7.66 5.08
CA ASP A 271 29.33 6.27 5.06
C ASP A 271 28.59 5.31 4.11
N ALA A 272 27.85 5.85 3.15
CA ALA A 272 27.14 5.08 2.13
C ALA A 272 27.92 5.04 0.80
N ASP A 273 27.60 4.04 -0.01
CA ASP A 273 28.07 3.90 -1.38
C ASP A 273 26.96 4.25 -2.37
N LEU A 274 27.34 4.70 -3.57
CA LEU A 274 26.46 4.68 -4.73
C LEU A 274 26.59 3.34 -5.44
N LEU A 275 25.53 2.53 -5.41
CA LEU A 275 25.39 1.37 -6.27
C LEU A 275 24.99 1.82 -7.67
N VAL A 276 25.73 1.38 -8.69
CA VAL A 276 25.41 1.63 -10.10
C VAL A 276 25.21 0.28 -10.79
N LEU A 277 24.12 0.14 -11.53
CA LEU A 277 23.78 -1.06 -12.29
C LEU A 277 23.44 -0.71 -13.74
N HIS A 278 24.02 -1.46 -14.67
CA HIS A 278 23.80 -1.36 -16.09
C HIS A 278 22.81 -2.42 -16.58
N THR A 279 22.17 -2.17 -17.73
CA THR A 279 21.24 -3.12 -18.36
C THR A 279 21.90 -4.46 -18.69
N GLY A 280 23.20 -4.50 -19.00
CA GLY A 280 23.96 -5.73 -19.24
C GLY A 280 24.31 -6.55 -17.99
N GLY A 281 23.77 -6.20 -16.82
CA GLY A 281 23.97 -6.93 -15.57
C GLY A 281 25.28 -6.63 -14.84
N TYR A 282 26.04 -5.64 -15.32
CA TYR A 282 27.25 -5.15 -14.67
C TYR A 282 26.93 -4.06 -13.67
N GLY A 283 27.50 -4.16 -12.47
CA GLY A 283 27.36 -3.13 -11.47
C GLY A 283 28.49 -3.12 -10.46
N LYS A 284 28.46 -2.09 -9.60
CA LYS A 284 29.49 -1.84 -8.59
C LYS A 284 28.97 -0.89 -7.54
N ARG A 285 29.60 -0.93 -6.38
CA ARG A 285 29.49 0.12 -5.37
C ARG A 285 30.64 1.10 -5.54
N VAL A 286 30.35 2.39 -5.41
CA VAL A 286 31.38 3.42 -5.44
C VAL A 286 31.18 4.31 -4.23
N SER A 287 32.25 4.56 -3.48
CA SER A 287 32.18 5.44 -2.31
C SER A 287 31.65 6.81 -2.70
N LEU A 288 30.69 7.34 -1.93
CA LEU A 288 30.16 8.69 -2.14
C LEU A 288 31.24 9.78 -2.01
N HIS A 289 32.36 9.48 -1.36
CA HIS A 289 33.54 10.36 -1.30
C HIS A 289 34.20 10.60 -2.66
N GLU A 290 34.08 9.67 -3.62
CA GLU A 290 34.60 9.88 -4.99
C GLU A 290 33.77 10.89 -5.80
N TYR A 291 32.57 11.23 -5.31
CA TYR A 291 31.69 12.22 -5.91
C TYR A 291 31.84 13.53 -5.15
N ALA A 292 32.84 14.33 -5.51
CA ALA A 292 33.01 15.66 -4.93
C ALA A 292 31.82 16.57 -5.31
N PRO A 293 31.23 17.33 -4.36
CA PRO A 293 30.18 18.30 -4.67
C PRO A 293 30.62 19.31 -5.73
N LYS A 294 29.72 19.64 -6.65
CA LYS A 294 29.90 20.63 -7.72
C LYS A 294 28.74 21.63 -7.69
N GLY A 295 28.83 22.64 -8.55
CA GLY A 295 27.70 23.52 -8.81
C GLY A 295 26.55 22.80 -9.52
N ARG A 296 25.32 23.22 -9.21
CA ARG A 296 24.12 22.83 -9.96
C ARG A 296 24.24 23.23 -11.44
N TYR A 297 23.58 22.47 -12.32
CA TYR A 297 23.52 22.68 -13.77
C TYR A 297 24.86 22.57 -14.51
N THR A 298 25.77 21.76 -13.95
CA THR A 298 26.97 21.29 -14.65
C THR A 298 26.68 19.96 -15.36
N GLN A 299 27.61 19.49 -16.20
CA GLN A 299 27.51 18.18 -16.86
C GLN A 299 27.83 17.00 -15.92
N GLY A 300 28.28 17.29 -14.70
CA GLY A 300 28.75 16.27 -13.78
C GLY A 300 30.01 15.54 -14.26
N ILE A 301 30.25 14.37 -13.69
CA ILE A 301 31.46 13.57 -13.82
C ILE A 301 31.11 12.10 -14.13
N TRP A 302 31.96 11.37 -14.84
CA TRP A 302 31.68 9.99 -15.31
C TRP A 302 31.60 8.95 -14.19
N THR A 303 30.45 8.31 -13.98
CA THR A 303 30.25 7.30 -12.93
C THR A 303 30.47 5.85 -13.37
N THR A 304 30.86 5.67 -14.63
CA THR A 304 31.15 4.36 -15.23
C THR A 304 32.27 4.50 -16.27
N ASP A 305 32.80 3.37 -16.75
CA ASP A 305 33.74 3.34 -17.86
C ASP A 305 33.00 3.67 -19.17
N TYR A 306 32.96 4.96 -19.51
CA TYR A 306 32.29 5.49 -20.69
C TYR A 306 32.81 4.92 -22.01
N ARG A 307 34.02 4.33 -22.04
CA ARG A 307 34.60 3.72 -23.25
C ARG A 307 34.01 2.34 -23.54
N ARG A 308 33.34 1.73 -22.56
CA ARG A 308 32.72 0.41 -22.66
C ARG A 308 31.21 0.47 -22.53
N LEU A 309 30.60 1.65 -22.64
CA LEU A 309 29.16 1.80 -22.45
C LEU A 309 28.35 0.96 -23.43
N GLU A 310 28.86 0.71 -24.64
CA GLU A 310 28.25 -0.20 -25.62
C GLU A 310 28.27 -1.67 -25.16
N GLU A 311 29.31 -2.12 -24.44
CA GLU A 311 29.41 -3.46 -23.85
C GLU A 311 28.52 -3.59 -22.60
N LEU A 312 28.51 -2.56 -21.75
CA LEU A 312 27.80 -2.57 -20.48
C LEU A 312 26.30 -2.35 -20.66
N GLY A 313 25.93 -1.61 -21.71
CA GLY A 313 24.61 -0.99 -21.86
C GLY A 313 24.46 0.28 -21.01
N PRO A 314 23.36 1.02 -21.19
CA PRO A 314 23.03 2.18 -20.38
C PRO A 314 22.90 1.83 -18.88
N ILE A 315 23.04 2.82 -18.02
CA ILE A 315 22.72 2.66 -16.60
C ILE A 315 21.20 2.57 -16.45
N VAL A 316 20.74 1.51 -15.78
CA VAL A 316 19.30 1.28 -15.52
C VAL A 316 18.90 1.75 -14.13
N SER A 317 19.81 1.67 -13.16
CA SER A 317 19.55 2.13 -11.79
C SER A 317 20.82 2.57 -11.11
N ALA A 318 20.68 3.61 -10.28
CA ALA A 318 21.68 3.99 -9.32
C ALA A 318 21.00 4.29 -7.97
N ARG A 319 21.50 3.75 -6.87
CA ARG A 319 20.91 3.96 -5.55
C ARG A 319 21.99 4.17 -4.48
N VAL A 320 21.73 5.07 -3.55
CA VAL A 320 22.55 5.21 -2.34
C VAL A 320 22.22 4.03 -1.41
N VAL A 321 23.24 3.25 -1.08
CA VAL A 321 23.11 2.01 -0.30
C VAL A 321 24.13 1.94 0.82
N GLN A 322 23.76 1.26 1.90
CA GLN A 322 24.65 0.85 2.99
C GLN A 322 25.03 -0.61 2.83
N THR A 323 26.14 -1.02 3.44
CA THR A 323 26.70 -2.38 3.28
C THR A 323 25.76 -3.51 3.73
N ASP A 324 24.88 -3.22 4.67
CA ASP A 324 23.93 -4.15 5.26
C ASP A 324 22.56 -4.18 4.57
N ASP A 325 22.35 -3.34 3.56
CA ASP A 325 21.16 -3.36 2.72
C ASP A 325 21.09 -4.63 1.85
N GLN A 326 19.89 -4.91 1.34
CA GLN A 326 19.66 -5.91 0.31
C GLN A 326 19.18 -5.27 -0.98
N ILE A 327 19.61 -5.81 -2.11
CA ILE A 327 19.10 -5.41 -3.43
C ILE A 327 18.31 -6.54 -4.04
N THR A 328 17.23 -6.18 -4.72
CA THR A 328 16.47 -7.05 -5.60
C THR A 328 16.65 -6.55 -7.02
N VAL A 329 17.13 -7.42 -7.92
CA VAL A 329 17.32 -7.13 -9.34
C VAL A 329 16.28 -7.90 -10.14
N ILE A 330 15.68 -7.22 -11.10
CA ILE A 330 14.61 -7.76 -11.96
C ILE A 330 15.08 -7.67 -13.40
N THR A 331 15.03 -8.78 -14.13
CA THR A 331 15.34 -8.82 -15.56
C THR A 331 14.08 -8.60 -16.41
N SER A 332 14.24 -8.21 -17.67
CA SER A 332 13.13 -8.01 -18.62
C SER A 332 12.31 -9.28 -18.86
N ASN A 333 12.89 -10.45 -18.61
CA ASN A 333 12.21 -11.75 -18.68
C ASN A 333 11.59 -12.18 -17.33
N GLY A 334 11.51 -11.28 -16.35
CA GLY A 334 10.85 -11.52 -15.05
C GLY A 334 11.66 -12.34 -14.05
N ILE A 335 12.97 -12.50 -14.24
CA ILE A 335 13.82 -13.18 -13.26
C ILE A 335 14.13 -12.22 -12.11
N VAL A 336 13.70 -12.58 -10.90
CA VAL A 336 13.94 -11.81 -9.68
C VAL A 336 15.07 -12.44 -8.86
N MET A 337 16.12 -11.67 -8.58
CA MET A 337 17.28 -12.11 -7.80
C MET A 337 17.53 -11.17 -6.62
N ARG A 338 17.76 -11.75 -5.44
CA ARG A 338 18.13 -11.01 -4.23
C ARG A 338 19.60 -11.20 -3.89
N THR A 339 20.28 -10.10 -3.64
CA THR A 339 21.72 -10.08 -3.33
C THR A 339 22.00 -9.10 -2.20
N PRO A 340 22.74 -9.51 -1.14
CA PRO A 340 23.22 -8.55 -0.14
C PRO A 340 24.16 -7.53 -0.77
N VAL A 341 24.03 -6.26 -0.40
CA VAL A 341 24.86 -5.16 -0.93
C VAL A 341 26.35 -5.39 -0.62
N ALA A 342 26.67 -5.96 0.55
CA ALA A 342 28.03 -6.39 0.91
C ALA A 342 28.70 -7.32 -0.13
N GLY A 343 27.91 -8.13 -0.86
CA GLY A 343 28.41 -9.02 -1.91
C GLY A 343 28.78 -8.31 -3.21
N VAL A 344 28.35 -7.07 -3.41
CA VAL A 344 28.71 -6.27 -4.60
C VAL A 344 30.08 -5.62 -4.36
N SER A 345 30.97 -5.73 -5.34
CA SER A 345 32.32 -5.18 -5.25
C SER A 345 32.32 -3.65 -5.20
N GLN A 346 33.08 -3.09 -4.26
CA GLN A 346 33.37 -1.65 -4.20
C GLN A 346 34.55 -1.34 -5.12
N MET A 347 34.38 -0.40 -6.05
CA MET A 347 35.34 -0.08 -7.10
C MET A 347 35.28 1.41 -7.45
N GLY A 348 36.33 1.92 -8.12
CA GLY A 348 36.38 3.31 -8.54
C GLY A 348 35.30 3.72 -9.55
N ARG A 349 35.00 5.02 -9.56
CA ARG A 349 33.97 5.65 -10.44
C ARG A 349 34.13 5.35 -11.92
N SER A 350 35.35 5.32 -12.47
CA SER A 350 35.58 5.12 -13.92
C SER A 350 35.89 3.67 -14.32
N THR A 351 35.43 2.70 -13.53
CA THR A 351 35.54 1.27 -13.84
C THR A 351 34.25 0.70 -14.43
N ARG A 352 34.31 -0.48 -15.06
CA ARG A 352 33.13 -1.19 -15.58
C ARG A 352 32.30 -1.92 -14.51
N GLY A 353 32.85 -2.14 -13.31
CA GLY A 353 32.24 -2.99 -12.29
C GLY A 353 32.39 -4.49 -12.53
N VAL A 354 31.58 -5.27 -11.81
CA VAL A 354 31.51 -6.73 -11.87
C VAL A 354 30.13 -7.19 -12.30
N ARG A 355 30.01 -8.44 -12.76
CA ARG A 355 28.71 -8.99 -13.13
C ARG A 355 27.93 -9.32 -11.86
N ILE A 356 26.83 -8.59 -11.64
CA ILE A 356 25.91 -8.82 -10.51
C ILE A 356 24.87 -9.87 -10.92
N VAL A 357 24.47 -9.87 -12.20
CA VAL A 357 23.48 -10.79 -12.76
C VAL A 357 24.04 -11.52 -13.96
N ASN A 358 23.89 -12.84 -13.98
CA ASN A 358 24.12 -13.66 -15.17
C ASN A 358 22.87 -13.66 -16.04
N LEU A 359 22.83 -12.76 -17.01
CA LEU A 359 21.75 -12.66 -17.99
C LEU A 359 21.83 -13.80 -19.01
N GLN A 360 20.67 -14.30 -19.44
CA GLN A 360 20.55 -15.16 -20.60
C GLN A 360 20.67 -14.35 -21.90
N ASP A 361 20.94 -15.02 -23.01
CA ASP A 361 21.04 -14.35 -24.31
C ASP A 361 19.73 -13.63 -24.65
N GLY A 362 19.82 -12.32 -24.92
CA GLY A 362 18.66 -11.46 -25.20
C GLY A 362 17.92 -10.93 -23.97
N ASP A 363 18.34 -11.27 -22.75
CA ASP A 363 17.79 -10.70 -21.51
C ASP A 363 18.54 -9.42 -21.08
N SER A 364 17.89 -8.58 -20.29
CA SER A 364 18.50 -7.36 -19.74
C SER A 364 17.97 -7.06 -18.34
N VAL A 365 18.70 -6.29 -17.55
CA VAL A 365 18.18 -5.78 -16.28
C VAL A 365 17.14 -4.69 -16.57
N ALA A 366 15.95 -4.86 -16.01
CA ALA A 366 14.84 -3.92 -16.10
C ALA A 366 14.77 -2.97 -14.89
N ALA A 367 14.98 -3.48 -13.67
CA ALA A 367 14.83 -2.69 -12.45
C ALA A 367 15.71 -3.18 -11.29
N LEU A 368 15.88 -2.29 -10.31
CA LEU A 368 16.54 -2.57 -9.04
C LEU A 368 15.81 -1.88 -7.89
N ALA A 369 15.43 -2.66 -6.88
CA ALA A 369 14.90 -2.18 -5.62
C ALA A 369 15.93 -2.38 -4.49
N VAL A 370 16.00 -1.42 -3.57
CA VAL A 370 16.83 -1.51 -2.35
C VAL A 370 15.89 -1.68 -1.18
N LEU A 371 16.21 -2.64 -0.32
CA LEU A 371 15.56 -2.82 0.96
C LEU A 371 16.57 -2.53 2.06
N GLY A 372 16.32 -1.44 2.78
CA GLY A 372 17.16 -1.00 3.89
C GLY A 372 17.08 -1.96 5.07
N ARG A 373 18.18 -2.09 5.81
CA ARG A 373 18.16 -2.88 7.06
C ARG A 373 17.23 -2.28 8.11
N ASP A 374 17.25 -0.96 8.26
CA ASP A 374 16.40 -0.25 9.22
C ASP A 374 14.91 -0.49 8.94
N ASP A 375 14.53 -0.61 7.67
CA ASP A 375 13.16 -0.95 7.27
C ASP A 375 12.79 -2.40 7.62
N LEU A 376 13.76 -3.32 7.64
CA LEU A 376 13.54 -4.71 8.06
C LEU A 376 13.49 -4.90 9.58
N GLU A 377 14.15 -4.02 10.34
CA GLU A 377 14.36 -4.14 11.79
C GLU A 377 13.55 -3.13 12.63
N ARG A 378 12.81 -2.19 12.03
CA ARG A 378 12.00 -1.18 12.75
C ARG A 378 11.00 -1.86 13.70
N LYS A 379 11.24 -1.77 15.01
CA LYS A 379 10.35 -2.30 16.06
C LYS A 379 9.11 -1.42 16.23
N VAL A 380 8.00 -2.05 16.60
CA VAL A 380 6.74 -1.36 16.97
C VAL A 380 6.85 -0.93 18.43
N GLU A 381 6.74 0.37 18.72
CA GLU A 381 6.43 0.82 20.09
C GLU A 381 4.96 0.49 20.38
N GLY A 382 4.69 -0.30 21.43
CA GLY A 382 3.35 -0.74 21.81
C GLY A 382 3.01 -2.21 21.52
N ALA A 383 3.95 -2.99 20.98
CA ALA A 383 3.81 -4.46 20.83
C ALA A 383 4.47 -5.25 21.99
N GLU A 384 4.63 -4.62 23.16
CA GLU A 384 5.05 -5.29 24.39
C GLU A 384 3.80 -5.85 25.07
N ASP A 385 3.43 -7.10 24.73
CA ASP A 385 2.76 -8.09 25.62
C ASP A 385 2.21 -9.31 24.83
N ALA A 386 2.97 -9.89 23.90
CA ALA A 386 2.56 -11.15 23.27
C ALA A 386 3.70 -12.15 22.99
N VAL A 387 4.90 -11.95 23.55
CA VAL A 387 6.01 -12.90 23.38
C VAL A 387 6.75 -13.15 24.69
N GLU A 388 6.03 -13.63 25.70
CA GLU A 388 6.62 -14.48 26.74
C GLU A 388 5.69 -15.68 27.00
N SER A 389 5.89 -16.75 26.23
CA SER A 389 5.93 -18.14 26.72
C SER A 389 5.79 -19.12 25.55
N SER A 390 6.91 -19.51 24.92
CA SER A 390 6.94 -20.76 24.15
C SER A 390 8.30 -21.46 24.19
N ASP A 391 9.03 -21.31 25.29
CA ASP A 391 10.16 -22.16 25.65
C ASP A 391 9.83 -22.85 26.98
N ASP A 392 8.97 -23.87 26.93
CA ASP A 392 9.18 -25.15 27.63
C ASP A 392 8.02 -26.11 27.31
N MET A 393 8.19 -26.94 26.29
CA MET A 393 7.48 -28.22 26.19
C MET A 393 8.46 -29.28 25.68
N THR A 394 9.30 -29.77 26.60
CA THR A 394 9.87 -31.11 26.48
C THR A 394 8.75 -32.13 26.19
N ALA A 395 8.88 -32.85 25.09
CA ALA A 395 7.98 -33.92 24.68
C ALA A 395 7.93 -35.04 25.75
N PRO A 396 6.73 -35.49 26.20
CA PRO A 396 6.66 -36.67 27.04
C PRO A 396 6.85 -37.93 26.21
N ALA A 397 7.74 -38.80 26.68
CA ALA A 397 8.03 -40.11 26.11
C ALA A 397 6.79 -41.00 26.06
N ARG A 398 6.55 -41.64 24.91
CA ARG A 398 5.53 -42.68 24.73
C ARG A 398 5.84 -43.90 25.61
N PRO A 399 4.86 -44.46 26.37
CA PRO A 399 5.05 -45.74 27.03
C PRO A 399 4.85 -46.89 26.04
N LYS A 400 5.70 -47.91 26.18
CA LYS A 400 5.66 -49.18 25.44
C LYS A 400 4.39 -49.97 25.80
N LYS A 401 3.66 -50.47 24.80
CA LYS A 401 2.69 -51.56 24.98
C LYS A 401 3.28 -52.86 24.43
N THR A 402 3.39 -53.83 25.32
CA THR A 402 3.66 -55.25 25.06
C THR A 402 2.46 -55.92 24.42
N ALA A 403 2.74 -56.89 23.55
CA ALA A 403 1.78 -57.71 22.82
C ALA A 403 1.06 -58.74 23.72
N VAL A 404 -0.19 -59.04 23.38
CA VAL A 404 -0.82 -60.36 23.54
C VAL A 404 -1.75 -60.58 22.33
N GLU A 405 -1.59 -61.76 21.73
CA GLU A 405 -2.24 -62.34 20.53
C GLU A 405 -3.75 -62.57 20.73
N VAL A 406 -4.55 -62.60 19.64
CA VAL A 406 -5.24 -63.83 19.14
C VAL A 406 -5.73 -63.66 17.68
N ASP A 407 -5.32 -64.62 16.85
CA ASP A 407 -5.84 -65.28 15.62
C ASP A 407 -6.90 -64.69 14.68
N ASP A 408 -6.54 -64.79 13.40
CA ASP A 408 -7.27 -65.31 12.20
C ASP A 408 -8.75 -64.97 12.00
N PHE A 409 -9.09 -64.40 10.84
CA PHE A 409 -10.01 -65.02 9.87
C PHE A 409 -9.99 -64.28 8.53
N ASP A 410 -10.15 -65.08 7.47
CA ASP A 410 -9.84 -64.85 6.06
C ASP A 410 -10.56 -63.71 5.31
N ASP A 411 -9.86 -63.36 4.24
CA ASP A 411 -10.23 -62.74 2.96
C ASP A 411 -11.50 -63.36 2.32
N GLU A 412 -12.36 -62.53 1.71
CA GLU A 412 -12.91 -62.72 0.35
C GLU A 412 -14.04 -61.72 0.01
N SER A 413 -13.88 -61.10 -1.17
CA SER A 413 -14.90 -60.78 -2.20
C SER A 413 -15.98 -59.70 -1.89
N ASP A 414 -16.47 -58.86 -2.81
CA ASP A 414 -16.62 -58.92 -4.28
C ASP A 414 -16.69 -57.50 -4.89
N GLU A 415 -16.17 -57.36 -6.13
CA GLU A 415 -16.53 -56.31 -7.10
C GLU A 415 -17.96 -56.51 -7.60
N PHE A 416 -18.72 -55.44 -7.83
CA PHE A 416 -19.71 -55.40 -8.92
C PHE A 416 -19.98 -53.95 -9.38
N ASP A 417 -19.61 -53.68 -10.65
CA ASP A 417 -20.15 -52.64 -11.52
C ASP A 417 -21.69 -52.82 -11.70
N ASN A 418 -22.42 -51.73 -11.98
CA ASN A 418 -22.88 -51.41 -13.35
C ASN A 418 -24.00 -50.34 -13.39
N GLU A 419 -24.03 -49.66 -14.54
CA GLU A 419 -24.86 -48.58 -15.06
C GLU A 419 -26.39 -48.76 -15.05
N SER A 420 -27.11 -47.63 -15.12
CA SER A 420 -28.33 -47.34 -15.93
C SER A 420 -28.88 -45.96 -15.48
N GLY A 421 -29.41 -45.03 -16.27
CA GLY A 421 -29.76 -44.92 -17.69
C GLY A 421 -31.00 -44.01 -17.85
N GLY A 422 -30.97 -43.02 -18.77
CA GLY A 422 -32.12 -42.28 -19.39
C GLY A 422 -32.96 -41.35 -18.50
N GLU A 423 -33.65 -40.28 -18.94
CA GLU A 423 -33.97 -39.67 -20.24
C GLU A 423 -34.53 -38.24 -19.95
N ASP A 424 -34.23 -37.31 -20.87
CA ASP A 424 -35.00 -36.17 -21.42
C ASP A 424 -36.13 -35.47 -20.62
N ASP A 425 -36.08 -34.12 -20.58
CA ASP A 425 -37.16 -33.31 -21.17
C ASP A 425 -36.70 -31.89 -21.52
N ALA A 426 -37.19 -31.38 -22.65
CA ALA A 426 -36.92 -30.07 -23.22
C ALA A 426 -38.12 -29.14 -23.00
N GLY A 427 -37.88 -27.84 -22.78
CA GLY A 427 -38.97 -26.86 -22.68
C GLY A 427 -38.50 -25.43 -22.88
N GLU A 428 -38.93 -24.83 -24.00
CA GLU A 428 -38.70 -23.47 -24.50
C GLU A 428 -39.13 -22.32 -23.57
N GLU A 429 -38.46 -21.18 -23.72
CA GLU A 429 -38.84 -19.83 -23.21
C GLU A 429 -40.11 -19.28 -23.92
N PRO A 430 -40.73 -18.18 -23.41
CA PRO A 430 -40.30 -16.87 -23.93
C PRO A 430 -40.35 -15.69 -22.94
N SER A 431 -39.74 -14.60 -23.42
CA SER A 431 -39.47 -13.28 -22.83
C SER A 431 -40.64 -12.29 -22.72
N ALA A 432 -40.46 -11.33 -21.80
CA ALA A 432 -40.79 -9.89 -21.83
C ALA A 432 -42.25 -9.41 -21.83
N ALA A 433 -42.63 -8.66 -20.77
CA ALA A 433 -43.31 -7.35 -20.84
C ALA A 433 -43.43 -6.68 -19.45
N GLU A 434 -42.97 -5.43 -19.39
CA GLU A 434 -43.61 -4.25 -18.76
C GLU A 434 -44.24 -4.36 -17.37
N PHE A 435 -43.72 -3.59 -16.40
CA PHE A 435 -44.55 -2.72 -15.55
C PHE A 435 -43.72 -1.52 -15.05
N ALA A 436 -44.02 -0.35 -15.61
CA ALA A 436 -43.64 0.95 -15.11
C ALA A 436 -44.92 1.77 -14.85
N ALA A 437 -44.82 2.68 -13.88
CA ALA A 437 -45.74 3.77 -13.53
C ALA A 437 -47.00 3.39 -12.74
N LEU A 438 -46.96 3.66 -11.43
CA LEU A 438 -48.04 4.22 -10.63
C LEU A 438 -47.38 4.86 -9.39
N ASP A 439 -47.23 6.19 -9.40
CA ASP A 439 -47.28 7.01 -8.19
C ASP A 439 -47.80 8.40 -8.58
N GLU A 440 -48.80 8.84 -7.81
CA GLU A 440 -49.49 10.13 -7.82
C GLU A 440 -48.66 11.25 -7.20
#